data_AF-A0A7V2QAY4-F1
#
_entry.id   AF-A0A7V2QAY4-F1
#
_cell.length_a   1.000
_cell.length_b   1.000
_cell.length_c   1.000
_cell.angle_alpha   90.00
_cell.angle_beta   90.00
_cell.angle_gamma   90.00
#
_symmetry.space_group_name_H-M   'P 1'
#
loop_
_entity.id
_entity.type
_entity.pdbx_description
1 polymer ?
#
loop_
_entity_poly.entity_id
_entity_poly.type
_entity_poly.pdbx_seq_one_letter_code
_entity_poly.pdbx_strand_id
1 'polypeptide(L)'
;MEQPPPFEITSLTALMSEGSLDLLDTNGPELIRRMGMETIRTVVLDVLSGRNLRDSTEMLTRRRLAALNTATVAMLLKGSAIQSDFVEQLPAIAERILKQGRLSKSERWVAQWALGLTGKASQNVLRDDASLLAEYRERYTATCEQVIRESLTEFGQLGGKIHLGDELATELSWKFMVYLLGIVGAQTLTIRGSEKSVYGKLFERLVLGSLLHILSFRFTSSDGPKRFEREFWLSSQGERREGDATALWQAGRGIRFDIGFIGRGNPEISLDKVTRFAREIELGRSTWYMATIVIVDRIGRGSRIKELARELDSNIVQMSMTYWPQEVAQILNHKMGFEHQLVNMPRSEINDYLKTAMKSVPLADYLP
;
A
#
# COMPACT_ATOMS: atom_id res chain seq x y z
N MET A 1 49.58 19.74 -10.35
CA MET A 1 48.92 18.43 -10.16
C MET A 1 47.81 18.65 -9.15
N GLU A 2 46.60 18.90 -9.64
CA GLU A 2 45.41 18.87 -8.78
C GLU A 2 45.26 17.45 -8.25
N GLN A 3 45.13 17.30 -6.94
CA GLN A 3 44.71 16.04 -6.36
C GLN A 3 43.34 15.69 -6.95
N PRO A 4 43.09 14.41 -7.33
CA PRO A 4 41.74 14.02 -7.75
C PRO A 4 40.76 14.39 -6.64
N PRO A 5 39.56 14.90 -6.96
CA PRO A 5 38.58 15.23 -5.93
C PRO A 5 38.34 14.00 -5.05
N PRO A 6 38.19 14.18 -3.72
CA PRO A 6 37.92 13.05 -2.83
C PRO A 6 36.66 12.35 -3.34
N PHE A 7 36.68 11.00 -3.37
CA PHE A 7 35.60 10.17 -3.90
C PHE A 7 34.23 10.67 -3.45
N GLU A 8 33.53 11.38 -4.34
CA GLU A 8 32.27 12.05 -4.01
C GLU A 8 31.14 11.04 -4.17
N ILE A 9 30.48 10.68 -3.06
CA ILE A 9 29.32 9.79 -3.12
C ILE A 9 28.18 10.52 -3.84
N THR A 10 27.82 10.01 -5.02
CA THR A 10 26.78 10.58 -5.90
C THR A 10 25.46 9.80 -5.86
N SER A 11 25.44 8.63 -5.22
CA SER A 11 24.25 7.78 -5.03
C SER A 11 24.35 7.03 -3.70
N LEU A 12 23.27 7.06 -2.92
CA LEU A 12 23.15 6.28 -1.69
C LEU A 12 22.73 4.84 -1.98
N THR A 13 21.93 4.59 -3.03
CA THR A 13 21.55 3.22 -3.41
C THR A 13 22.73 2.40 -3.92
N ALA A 14 23.75 3.03 -4.49
CA ALA A 14 25.01 2.37 -4.88
C ALA A 14 25.79 1.77 -3.70
N LEU A 15 25.51 2.21 -2.46
CA LEU A 15 26.09 1.65 -1.24
C LEU A 15 25.32 0.41 -0.74
N MET A 16 24.13 0.15 -1.28
CA MET A 16 23.29 -0.99 -0.91
C MET A 16 23.57 -2.20 -1.81
N SER A 17 23.20 -3.40 -1.35
CA SER A 17 23.27 -4.60 -2.20
C SER A 17 22.06 -4.67 -3.14
N GLU A 18 22.19 -5.37 -4.27
CA GLU A 18 21.06 -5.60 -5.20
C GLU A 18 19.84 -6.19 -4.50
N GLY A 19 20.05 -7.21 -3.65
CA GLY A 19 18.96 -7.81 -2.86
C GLY A 19 18.29 -6.85 -1.88
N SER A 20 18.97 -5.78 -1.45
CA SER A 20 18.38 -4.71 -0.65
C SER A 20 17.56 -3.74 -1.49
N LEU A 21 18.00 -3.46 -2.72
CA LEU A 21 17.28 -2.60 -3.67
C LEU A 21 15.97 -3.25 -4.13
N ASP A 22 15.95 -4.57 -4.31
CA ASP A 22 14.73 -5.34 -4.58
C ASP A 22 13.66 -5.19 -3.48
N LEU A 23 14.09 -4.88 -2.24
CA LEU A 23 13.17 -4.61 -1.14
C LEU A 23 12.59 -3.19 -1.19
N LEU A 24 13.11 -2.28 -2.01
CA LEU A 24 12.55 -0.93 -2.20
C LEU A 24 11.46 -0.93 -3.28
N ASP A 25 11.65 -1.72 -4.35
CA ASP A 25 10.82 -1.68 -5.56
C ASP A 25 9.69 -2.72 -5.64
N THR A 26 9.18 -3.20 -4.48
CA THR A 26 8.11 -4.21 -4.48
C THR A 26 6.80 -3.71 -5.11
N ASN A 27 6.39 -4.34 -6.20
CA ASN A 27 5.10 -4.17 -6.87
C ASN A 27 4.18 -5.39 -6.60
N GLY A 28 2.91 -5.31 -7.01
CA GLY A 28 1.92 -6.37 -6.78
C GLY A 28 2.35 -7.76 -7.31
N PRO A 29 2.79 -7.88 -8.57
CA PRO A 29 3.31 -9.14 -9.13
C PRO A 29 4.49 -9.74 -8.35
N GLU A 30 5.42 -8.91 -7.89
CA GLU A 30 6.57 -9.37 -7.10
C GLU A 30 6.15 -9.90 -5.73
N LEU A 31 5.14 -9.30 -5.10
CA LEU A 31 4.56 -9.85 -3.88
C LEU A 31 4.00 -11.26 -4.11
N ILE A 32 3.35 -11.47 -5.25
CA ILE A 32 2.74 -12.75 -5.60
C ILE A 32 3.80 -13.82 -5.79
N ARG A 33 4.88 -13.48 -6.49
CA ARG A 33 6.03 -14.38 -6.67
C ARG A 33 6.62 -14.81 -5.32
N ARG A 34 6.67 -13.91 -4.34
CA ARG A 34 7.22 -14.19 -3.00
C ARG A 34 6.28 -14.97 -2.09
N MET A 35 4.98 -14.69 -2.14
CA MET A 35 3.98 -15.35 -1.29
C MET A 35 3.54 -16.71 -1.87
N GLY A 36 3.52 -16.84 -3.20
CA GLY A 36 2.91 -17.98 -3.87
C GLY A 36 1.39 -17.87 -3.96
N MET A 37 0.81 -18.45 -5.02
CA MET A 37 -0.62 -18.32 -5.32
C MET A 37 -1.52 -18.97 -4.25
N GLU A 38 -1.07 -20.05 -3.62
CA GLU A 38 -1.84 -20.73 -2.57
C GLU A 38 -1.95 -19.91 -1.28
N THR A 39 -0.87 -19.22 -0.90
CA THR A 39 -0.92 -18.28 0.23
C THR A 39 -1.88 -17.14 -0.07
N ILE A 40 -1.86 -16.59 -1.29
CA ILE A 40 -2.82 -15.55 -1.69
C ILE A 40 -4.25 -16.06 -1.61
N ARG A 41 -4.51 -17.26 -2.13
CA ARG A 41 -5.85 -17.89 -2.06
C ARG A 41 -6.34 -18.00 -0.62
N THR A 42 -5.44 -18.37 0.29
CA THR A 42 -5.72 -18.42 1.73
C THR A 42 -6.06 -17.04 2.30
N VAL A 43 -5.29 -16.01 1.95
CA VAL A 43 -5.55 -14.63 2.39
C VAL A 43 -6.89 -14.11 1.86
N VAL A 44 -7.21 -14.37 0.58
CA VAL A 44 -8.50 -13.95 0.00
C VAL A 44 -9.66 -14.67 0.69
N LEU A 45 -9.53 -15.98 0.94
CA LEU A 45 -10.52 -16.75 1.69
C LEU A 45 -10.70 -16.22 3.12
N ASP A 46 -9.59 -15.87 3.79
CA ASP A 46 -9.60 -15.28 5.14
C ASP A 46 -10.44 -13.98 5.14
N VAL A 47 -10.23 -13.10 4.15
CA VAL A 47 -11.00 -11.85 4.00
C VAL A 47 -12.47 -12.14 3.68
N LEU A 48 -12.77 -13.07 2.78
CA LEU A 48 -14.15 -13.50 2.48
C LEU A 48 -14.85 -14.10 3.71
N SER A 49 -14.08 -14.65 4.66
CA SER A 49 -14.55 -15.20 5.94
C SER A 49 -14.52 -14.17 7.09
N GLY A 50 -14.25 -12.91 6.79
CA GLY A 50 -14.28 -11.78 7.71
C GLY A 50 -13.06 -11.57 8.61
N ARG A 51 -11.93 -12.20 8.28
CA ARG A 51 -10.64 -11.88 8.91
C ARG A 51 -10.03 -10.62 8.31
N ASN A 52 -9.15 -9.96 9.07
CA ASN A 52 -8.52 -8.73 8.61
C ASN A 52 -7.31 -9.03 7.72
N LEU A 53 -7.23 -8.35 6.56
CA LEU A 53 -6.09 -8.48 5.65
C LEU A 53 -4.74 -8.19 6.31
N ARG A 54 -4.71 -7.30 7.31
CA ARG A 54 -3.46 -6.91 8.00
C ARG A 54 -2.90 -8.05 8.83
N ASP A 55 -3.74 -8.93 9.36
CA ASP A 55 -3.28 -10.08 10.16
C ASP A 55 -2.40 -10.99 9.30
N SER A 56 -2.74 -11.14 8.02
CA SER A 56 -2.00 -11.99 7.08
C SER A 56 -0.79 -11.30 6.42
N THR A 57 -0.70 -9.98 6.47
CA THR A 57 0.36 -9.20 5.76
C THR A 57 1.39 -8.55 6.69
N GLU A 58 1.08 -8.33 7.97
CA GLU A 58 1.97 -7.63 8.92
C GLU A 58 3.32 -8.32 9.12
N MET A 59 3.38 -9.66 9.12
CA MET A 59 4.65 -10.37 9.25
C MET A 59 5.57 -10.20 8.03
N LEU A 60 4.98 -10.05 6.84
CA LEU A 60 5.74 -9.74 5.62
C LEU A 60 6.30 -8.32 5.68
N THR A 61 5.48 -7.36 6.11
CA THR A 61 5.89 -5.97 6.38
C THR A 61 7.05 -5.93 7.36
N ARG A 62 6.95 -6.64 8.49
CA ARG A 62 7.99 -6.67 9.53
C ARG A 62 9.29 -7.26 9.02
N ARG A 63 9.23 -8.37 8.27
CA ARG A 63 10.41 -8.99 7.68
C ARG A 63 11.11 -8.04 6.71
N ARG A 64 10.35 -7.36 5.84
CA ARG A 64 10.88 -6.39 4.89
C ARG A 64 11.53 -5.20 5.60
N LEU A 65 10.87 -4.64 6.61
CA LEU A 65 11.41 -3.55 7.43
C LEU A 65 12.71 -3.95 8.12
N ALA A 66 12.76 -5.13 8.74
CA ALA A 66 13.96 -5.62 9.40
C ALA A 66 15.14 -5.77 8.43
N ALA A 67 14.90 -6.34 7.24
CA ALA A 67 15.92 -6.49 6.21
C ALA A 67 16.38 -5.15 5.62
N LEU A 68 15.49 -4.17 5.49
CA LEU A 68 15.87 -2.82 5.08
C LEU A 68 16.64 -2.08 6.17
N ASN A 69 16.30 -2.26 7.45
CA ASN A 69 17.05 -1.67 8.56
C ASN A 69 18.51 -2.16 8.57
N THR A 70 18.74 -3.47 8.37
CA THR A 70 20.11 -4.00 8.28
C THR A 70 20.84 -3.49 7.04
N ALA A 71 20.14 -3.36 5.90
CA ALA A 71 20.71 -2.76 4.70
C ALA A 71 21.10 -1.28 4.90
N THR A 72 20.29 -0.51 5.63
CA THR A 72 20.59 0.88 6.01
C THR A 72 21.83 1.00 6.88
N VAL A 73 22.01 0.09 7.86
CA VAL A 73 23.25 0.03 8.64
C VAL A 73 24.44 -0.25 7.74
N ALA A 74 24.35 -1.26 6.87
CA ALA A 74 25.44 -1.58 5.94
C ALA A 74 25.76 -0.43 4.98
N MET A 75 24.75 0.29 4.50
CA MET A 75 24.88 1.48 3.66
C MET A 75 25.69 2.58 4.37
N LEU A 76 25.37 2.88 5.63
CA LEU A 76 26.08 3.89 6.42
C LEU A 76 27.54 3.52 6.69
N LEU A 77 27.78 2.26 7.03
CA LEU A 77 29.15 1.77 7.28
C LEU A 77 30.00 1.82 6.01
N LYS A 78 29.45 1.39 4.86
CA LYS A 78 30.15 1.47 3.57
C LYS A 78 30.43 2.90 3.14
N GLY A 79 29.46 3.80 3.32
CA GLY A 79 29.66 5.24 3.06
C GLY A 79 30.80 5.81 3.90
N SER A 80 30.84 5.47 5.20
CA SER A 80 31.89 5.92 6.13
C SER A 80 33.29 5.40 5.77
N ALA A 81 33.37 4.22 5.15
CA ALA A 81 34.65 3.68 4.69
C ALA A 81 35.16 4.30 3.38
N ILE A 82 34.25 4.76 2.53
CA ILE A 82 34.59 5.48 1.30
C ILE A 82 34.95 6.94 1.60
N GLN A 83 34.22 7.56 2.53
CA GLN A 83 34.35 8.95 2.90
C GLN A 83 34.33 9.08 4.43
N SER A 84 35.44 9.51 5.03
CA SER A 84 35.60 9.52 6.50
C SER A 84 34.64 10.46 7.23
N ASP A 85 34.22 11.55 6.58
CA ASP A 85 33.23 12.50 7.09
C ASP A 85 31.81 12.22 6.55
N PHE A 86 31.55 11.02 6.01
CA PHE A 86 30.27 10.68 5.39
C PHE A 86 29.07 10.94 6.28
N VAL A 87 29.15 10.58 7.56
CA VAL A 87 28.06 10.80 8.53
C VAL A 87 27.80 12.30 8.74
N GLU A 88 28.85 13.11 8.78
CA GLU A 88 28.76 14.57 8.91
C GLU A 88 28.14 15.21 7.67
N GLN A 89 28.54 14.72 6.49
CA GLN A 89 28.08 15.23 5.20
C GLN A 89 26.76 14.62 4.74
N LEU A 90 26.22 13.62 5.44
CA LEU A 90 25.06 12.86 4.97
C LEU A 90 23.85 13.73 4.60
N PRO A 91 23.45 14.76 5.39
CA PRO A 91 22.38 15.67 4.97
C PRO A 91 22.71 16.46 3.70
N ALA A 92 23.95 16.90 3.51
CA ALA A 92 24.39 17.63 2.33
C ALA A 92 24.46 16.72 1.08
N ILE A 93 24.93 15.49 1.24
CA ILE A 93 24.94 14.45 0.19
C ILE A 93 23.50 14.18 -0.26
N ALA A 94 22.59 13.98 0.69
CA ALA A 94 21.18 13.73 0.41
C ALA A 94 20.50 14.90 -0.32
N GLU A 95 20.75 16.13 0.12
CA GLU A 95 20.28 17.35 -0.57
C GLU A 95 20.78 17.40 -2.02
N ARG A 96 22.08 17.19 -2.23
CA ARG A 96 22.71 17.21 -3.56
C ARG A 96 22.08 16.16 -4.47
N ILE A 97 21.86 14.95 -3.98
CA ILE A 97 21.20 13.86 -4.72
C ILE A 97 19.78 14.28 -5.09
N LEU A 98 18.98 14.77 -4.13
CA LEU A 98 17.59 15.16 -4.36
C LEU A 98 17.41 16.31 -5.34
N LYS A 99 18.42 17.17 -5.50
CA LYS A 99 18.45 18.24 -6.51
C LYS A 99 18.79 17.74 -7.92
N GLN A 100 19.24 16.50 -8.08
CA GLN A 100 19.47 15.92 -9.41
C GLN A 100 18.14 15.68 -10.12
N GLY A 101 18.08 15.97 -11.43
CA GLY A 101 16.82 15.98 -12.18
C GLY A 101 16.11 14.62 -12.22
N ARG A 102 16.77 13.56 -12.69
CA ARG A 102 16.13 12.25 -12.94
C ARG A 102 16.60 11.18 -11.96
N LEU A 103 15.93 11.12 -10.81
CA LEU A 103 16.16 10.07 -9.79
C LEU A 103 15.21 8.89 -9.94
N SER A 104 15.74 7.69 -9.73
CA SER A 104 14.91 6.50 -9.49
C SER A 104 14.06 6.70 -8.23
N LYS A 105 12.96 5.94 -8.12
CA LYS A 105 12.10 5.97 -6.94
C LYS A 105 12.88 5.58 -5.68
N SER A 106 13.68 4.54 -5.79
CA SER A 106 14.53 4.01 -4.71
C SER A 106 15.59 5.02 -4.25
N GLU A 107 16.31 5.68 -5.18
CA GLU A 107 17.31 6.69 -4.82
C GLU A 107 16.64 7.90 -4.14
N ARG A 108 15.51 8.35 -4.67
CA ARG A 108 14.74 9.44 -4.05
C ARG A 108 14.32 9.09 -2.63
N TRP A 109 13.85 7.86 -2.39
CA TRP A 109 13.45 7.41 -1.05
C TRP A 109 14.62 7.40 -0.08
N VAL A 110 15.75 6.78 -0.45
CA VAL A 110 16.91 6.68 0.44
C VAL A 110 17.47 8.08 0.77
N ALA A 111 17.56 8.98 -0.21
CA ALA A 111 17.98 10.35 0.02
C ALA A 111 16.97 11.16 0.87
N GLN A 112 15.66 10.96 0.70
CA GLN A 112 14.66 11.55 1.60
C GLN A 112 14.82 11.04 3.03
N TRP A 113 15.07 9.74 3.22
CA TRP A 113 15.23 9.16 4.56
C TRP A 113 16.46 9.71 5.29
N ALA A 114 17.55 9.98 4.57
CA ALA A 114 18.74 10.64 5.11
C ALA A 114 18.47 12.06 5.66
N LEU A 115 17.35 12.68 5.25
CA LEU A 115 16.85 13.95 5.77
C LEU A 115 15.64 13.78 6.70
N GLY A 116 15.33 12.55 7.16
CA GLY A 116 14.15 12.28 7.98
C GLY A 116 12.81 12.46 7.25
N LEU A 117 12.81 12.58 5.93
CA LEU A 117 11.63 12.82 5.11
C LEU A 117 11.03 11.52 4.56
N THR A 118 9.71 11.54 4.37
CA THR A 118 8.98 10.58 3.54
C THR A 118 8.47 11.30 2.29
N GLY A 119 8.01 10.57 1.26
CA GLY A 119 7.39 11.22 0.09
C GLY A 119 6.24 12.17 0.45
N LYS A 120 5.39 11.80 1.43
CA LYS A 120 4.31 12.66 1.93
C LYS A 120 4.83 13.85 2.74
N ALA A 121 5.85 13.64 3.57
CA ALA A 121 6.45 14.74 4.32
C ALA A 121 7.13 15.74 3.37
N SER A 122 7.80 15.27 2.32
CA SER A 122 8.36 16.10 1.26
C SER A 122 7.25 16.95 0.60
N GLN A 123 6.12 16.35 0.24
CA GLN A 123 4.97 17.08 -0.32
C GLN A 123 4.40 18.10 0.65
N ASN A 124 4.21 17.75 1.93
CA ASN A 124 3.55 18.63 2.88
C ASN A 124 4.45 19.75 3.41
N VAL A 125 5.74 19.45 3.62
CA VAL A 125 6.73 20.35 4.22
C VAL A 125 7.40 21.20 3.15
N LEU A 126 7.83 20.58 2.05
CA LEU A 126 8.50 21.28 0.95
C LEU A 126 7.52 21.77 -0.11
N ARG A 127 6.24 21.37 -0.06
CA ARG A 127 5.23 21.76 -1.07
C ARG A 127 5.65 21.47 -2.50
N ASP A 128 6.41 20.39 -2.68
CA ASP A 128 7.07 19.99 -3.93
C ASP A 128 8.01 21.06 -4.52
N ASP A 129 8.47 22.00 -3.71
CA ASP A 129 9.44 23.04 -4.07
C ASP A 129 10.87 22.64 -3.66
N ALA A 130 11.68 22.28 -4.66
CA ALA A 130 13.07 21.90 -4.46
C ALA A 130 13.96 23.06 -3.93
N SER A 131 13.52 24.32 -4.06
CA SER A 131 14.26 25.48 -3.53
C SER A 131 14.25 25.51 -2.00
N LEU A 132 13.21 24.96 -1.36
CA LEU A 132 13.08 24.89 0.09
C LEU A 132 13.93 23.79 0.74
N LEU A 133 14.56 22.92 -0.07
CA LEU A 133 15.31 21.78 0.43
C LEU A 133 16.57 22.18 1.22
N ALA A 134 17.24 23.26 0.81
CA ALA A 134 18.44 23.77 1.48
C ALA A 134 18.10 24.27 2.90
N GLU A 135 17.06 25.12 3.00
CA GLU A 135 16.55 25.63 4.28
C GLU A 135 16.05 24.50 5.18
N TYR A 136 15.36 23.51 4.60
CA TYR A 136 14.94 22.33 5.35
C TYR A 136 16.14 21.56 5.92
N ARG A 137 17.16 21.27 5.10
CA ARG A 137 18.38 20.57 5.54
C ARG A 137 19.04 21.32 6.68
N GLU A 138 19.20 22.64 6.59
CA GLU A 138 19.82 23.44 7.65
C GLU A 138 19.07 23.33 8.97
N ARG A 139 17.74 23.45 8.95
CA ARG A 139 16.90 23.28 10.15
C ARG A 139 16.98 21.86 10.71
N TYR A 140 16.96 20.86 9.83
CA TYR A 140 17.09 19.45 10.20
C TYR A 140 18.42 19.20 10.92
N THR A 141 19.53 19.63 10.33
CA THR A 141 20.86 19.50 10.93
C THR A 141 20.94 20.24 12.26
N ALA A 142 20.49 21.49 12.33
CA ALA A 142 20.53 22.28 13.56
C ALA A 142 19.72 21.62 14.70
N THR A 143 18.55 21.05 14.38
CA THR A 143 17.71 20.34 15.34
C THR A 143 18.41 19.07 15.83
N CYS A 144 18.97 18.26 14.93
CA CYS A 144 19.74 17.07 15.32
C CYS A 144 20.95 17.42 16.18
N GLU A 145 21.70 18.46 15.84
CA GLU A 145 22.86 18.91 16.61
C GLU A 145 22.49 19.42 18.00
N GLN A 146 21.35 20.09 18.13
CA GLN A 146 20.82 20.46 19.45
C GLN A 146 20.54 19.22 20.30
N VAL A 147 19.81 18.24 19.76
CA VAL A 147 19.51 16.98 20.47
C VAL A 147 20.78 16.22 20.84
N ILE A 148 21.80 16.23 19.98
CA ILE A 148 23.10 15.61 20.26
C ILE A 148 23.81 16.29 21.43
N ARG A 149 23.81 17.64 21.50
CA ARG A 149 24.40 18.39 22.62
C ARG A 149 23.67 18.14 23.94
N GLU A 150 22.34 18.10 23.89
CA GLU A 150 21.50 17.75 25.04
C GLU A 150 21.79 16.32 25.52
N SER A 151 21.85 15.36 24.60
CA SER A 151 22.16 13.95 24.90
C SER A 151 23.56 13.77 25.48
N LEU A 152 24.55 14.52 25.00
CA LEU A 152 25.91 14.52 25.55
C LEU A 152 25.93 15.02 27.00
N THR A 153 25.10 16.02 27.31
CA THR A 153 25.00 16.60 28.65
C THR A 153 24.28 15.66 29.62
N GLU A 154 23.21 15.00 29.16
CA GLU A 154 22.36 14.12 29.98
C GLU A 154 22.95 12.72 30.15
N PHE A 155 23.42 12.10 29.08
CA PHE A 155 23.83 10.69 29.05
C PHE A 155 25.35 10.50 28.89
N GLY A 156 26.12 11.58 28.72
CA GLY A 156 27.56 11.52 28.49
C GLY A 156 27.93 11.17 27.06
N GLN A 157 29.22 10.90 26.83
CA GLN A 157 29.74 10.58 25.49
C GLN A 157 29.33 9.17 25.06
N LEU A 158 28.72 9.06 23.88
CA LEU A 158 28.56 7.77 23.19
C LEU A 158 29.76 7.53 22.28
N GLY A 159 30.43 6.39 22.48
CA GLY A 159 31.62 5.99 21.73
C GLY A 159 31.67 4.48 21.53
N GLY A 160 32.30 4.05 20.43
CA GLY A 160 32.51 2.63 20.12
C GLY A 160 33.02 2.44 18.70
N LYS A 161 33.30 1.19 18.32
CA LYS A 161 33.60 0.82 16.94
C LYS A 161 32.60 -0.22 16.46
N ILE A 162 32.02 0.01 15.29
CA ILE A 162 31.12 -0.94 14.64
C ILE A 162 31.86 -1.54 13.46
N HIS A 163 31.79 -2.87 13.34
CA HIS A 163 32.42 -3.64 12.29
C HIS A 163 31.39 -4.25 11.33
N LEU A 164 31.69 -4.25 10.03
CA LEU A 164 30.97 -5.06 9.04
C LEU A 164 31.96 -5.97 8.32
N GLY A 165 31.95 -7.26 8.68
CA GLY A 165 33.02 -8.17 8.31
C GLY A 165 34.33 -7.82 9.05
N ASP A 166 35.46 -8.25 8.50
CA ASP A 166 36.76 -8.15 9.17
C ASP A 166 37.48 -6.79 8.93
N GLU A 167 37.07 -6.03 7.90
CA GLU A 167 37.85 -4.86 7.43
C GLU A 167 37.14 -3.52 7.61
N LEU A 168 35.81 -3.50 7.66
CA LEU A 168 35.05 -2.24 7.69
C LEU A 168 34.80 -1.81 9.14
N ALA A 169 35.46 -0.76 9.60
CA ALA A 169 35.24 -0.21 10.95
C ALA A 169 34.85 1.27 10.87
N THR A 170 33.78 1.67 11.57
CA THR A 170 33.43 3.08 11.76
C THR A 170 33.28 3.41 13.24
N GLU A 171 33.51 4.67 13.60
CA GLU A 171 33.29 5.15 14.96
C GLU A 171 31.80 5.39 15.22
N LEU A 172 31.32 4.79 16.30
CA LEU A 172 29.99 5.05 16.83
C LEU A 172 30.01 6.38 17.60
N SER A 173 29.09 7.26 17.26
CA SER A 173 28.88 8.53 17.96
C SER A 173 27.38 8.81 18.11
N TRP A 174 27.04 9.81 18.93
CA TRP A 174 25.66 10.30 19.00
C TRP A 174 25.13 10.73 17.64
N LYS A 175 25.96 11.39 16.81
CA LYS A 175 25.55 11.83 15.48
C LYS A 175 25.25 10.66 14.55
N PHE A 176 26.09 9.62 14.55
CA PHE A 176 25.83 8.38 13.83
C PHE A 176 24.47 7.79 14.22
N MET A 177 24.20 7.67 15.53
CA MET A 177 22.95 7.08 16.02
C MET A 177 21.72 7.92 15.70
N VAL A 178 21.79 9.24 15.88
CA VAL A 178 20.66 10.14 15.61
C VAL A 178 20.28 10.10 14.13
N TYR A 179 21.25 10.13 13.21
CA TYR A 179 20.97 10.02 11.79
C TYR A 179 20.48 8.63 11.39
N LEU A 180 21.09 7.55 11.88
CA LEU A 180 20.63 6.19 11.63
C LEU A 180 19.17 5.99 12.08
N LEU A 181 18.83 6.41 13.30
CA LEU A 181 17.48 6.26 13.83
C LEU A 181 16.47 7.15 13.10
N GLY A 182 16.87 8.36 12.69
CA GLY A 182 16.08 9.23 11.84
C GLY A 182 15.74 8.58 10.49
N ILE A 183 16.75 8.00 9.83
CA ILE A 183 16.58 7.23 8.58
C ILE A 183 15.61 6.07 8.80
N VAL A 184 15.83 5.24 9.84
CA VAL A 184 14.98 4.08 10.13
C VAL A 184 13.52 4.49 10.40
N GLY A 185 13.30 5.62 11.08
CA GLY A 185 11.97 6.18 11.30
C GLY A 185 11.27 6.55 9.99
N ALA A 186 11.94 7.33 9.13
CA ALA A 186 11.43 7.76 7.83
C ALA A 186 11.20 6.56 6.87
N GLN A 187 12.14 5.62 6.86
CA GLN A 187 12.05 4.35 6.13
C GLN A 187 10.80 3.56 6.56
N THR A 188 10.57 3.42 7.87
CA THR A 188 9.43 2.67 8.41
C THR A 188 8.10 3.24 7.94
N LEU A 189 7.94 4.56 8.01
CA LEU A 189 6.74 5.26 7.55
C LEU A 189 6.55 5.11 6.03
N THR A 190 7.63 5.21 5.27
CA THR A 190 7.61 5.07 3.80
C THR A 190 7.18 3.68 3.38
N ILE A 191 7.79 2.63 3.93
CA ILE A 191 7.49 1.23 3.58
C ILE A 191 6.07 0.85 4.01
N ARG A 192 5.66 1.17 5.24
CA ARG A 192 4.27 0.91 5.68
C ARG A 192 3.25 1.66 4.83
N GLY A 193 3.54 2.91 4.44
CA GLY A 193 2.70 3.69 3.54
C GLY A 193 2.60 3.07 2.13
N SER A 194 3.73 2.62 1.58
CA SER A 194 3.79 1.94 0.29
C SER A 194 3.02 0.63 0.29
N GLU A 195 3.22 -0.21 1.30
CA GLU A 195 2.55 -1.51 1.39
C GLU A 195 1.04 -1.38 1.60
N LYS A 196 0.58 -0.39 2.37
CA LYS A 196 -0.86 -0.07 2.45
C LYS A 196 -1.45 0.14 1.05
N SER A 197 -0.74 0.84 0.17
CA SER A 197 -1.23 1.08 -1.20
C SER A 197 -1.09 -0.13 -2.11
N VAL A 198 0.01 -0.88 -2.03
CA VAL A 198 0.26 -2.05 -2.89
C VAL A 198 -0.63 -3.22 -2.50
N TYR A 199 -0.67 -3.57 -1.21
CA TYR A 199 -1.51 -4.65 -0.70
C TYR A 199 -2.99 -4.29 -0.80
N GLY A 200 -3.36 -3.04 -0.49
CA GLY A 200 -4.72 -2.55 -0.65
C GLY A 200 -5.21 -2.82 -2.07
N LYS A 201 -4.59 -2.20 -3.08
CA LYS A 201 -5.03 -2.34 -4.48
C LYS A 201 -5.05 -3.78 -4.99
N LEU A 202 -4.00 -4.55 -4.67
CA LEU A 202 -3.91 -5.93 -5.11
C LEU A 202 -5.04 -6.78 -4.50
N PHE A 203 -5.22 -6.72 -3.19
CA PHE A 203 -6.22 -7.53 -2.51
C PHE A 203 -7.65 -7.01 -2.71
N GLU A 204 -7.86 -5.71 -2.93
CA GLU A 204 -9.15 -5.14 -3.35
C GLU A 204 -9.61 -5.83 -4.64
N ARG A 205 -8.73 -5.89 -5.65
CA ARG A 205 -8.97 -6.54 -6.94
C ARG A 205 -9.18 -8.05 -6.81
N LEU A 206 -8.30 -8.74 -6.08
CA LEU A 206 -8.38 -10.19 -5.89
C LEU A 206 -9.64 -10.62 -5.12
N VAL A 207 -10.01 -9.89 -4.07
CA VAL A 207 -11.20 -10.19 -3.25
C VAL A 207 -12.47 -9.96 -4.06
N LEU A 208 -12.58 -8.84 -4.79
CA LEU A 208 -13.74 -8.58 -5.66
C LEU A 208 -13.85 -9.59 -6.80
N GLY A 209 -12.75 -9.87 -7.50
CA GLY A 209 -12.75 -10.87 -8.58
C GLY A 209 -13.18 -12.24 -8.07
N SER A 210 -12.70 -12.65 -6.90
CA SER A 210 -13.08 -13.91 -6.27
C SER A 210 -14.55 -13.94 -5.85
N LEU A 211 -15.04 -12.87 -5.23
CA LEU A 211 -16.43 -12.74 -4.83
C LEU A 211 -17.36 -12.87 -6.04
N LEU A 212 -17.10 -12.11 -7.10
CA LEU A 212 -17.94 -12.08 -8.30
C LEU A 212 -17.91 -13.42 -9.04
N HIS A 213 -16.76 -14.07 -9.11
CA HIS A 213 -16.65 -15.43 -9.64
C HIS A 213 -17.46 -16.44 -8.81
N ILE A 214 -17.37 -16.39 -7.48
CA ILE A 214 -18.16 -17.25 -6.58
C ILE A 214 -19.66 -17.01 -6.75
N LEU A 215 -20.05 -15.78 -7.04
CA LEU A 215 -21.43 -15.39 -7.38
C LEU A 215 -21.81 -15.71 -8.83
N SER A 216 -21.01 -16.51 -9.53
CA SER A 216 -21.25 -16.99 -10.89
C SER A 216 -21.24 -15.92 -11.99
N PHE A 217 -20.59 -14.78 -11.75
CA PHE A 217 -20.27 -13.83 -12.81
C PHE A 217 -19.00 -14.29 -13.55
N ARG A 218 -18.97 -14.04 -14.85
CA ARG A 218 -17.85 -14.37 -15.74
C ARG A 218 -16.95 -13.17 -15.87
N PHE A 219 -15.66 -13.37 -15.66
CA PHE A 219 -14.68 -12.30 -15.86
C PHE A 219 -14.53 -12.00 -17.36
N THR A 220 -14.66 -10.73 -17.71
CA THR A 220 -14.34 -10.21 -19.04
C THR A 220 -13.07 -9.37 -18.88
N SER A 221 -12.03 -9.73 -19.64
CA SER A 221 -10.78 -8.96 -19.70
C SER A 221 -11.00 -7.60 -20.37
N SER A 222 -9.92 -6.88 -20.67
CA SER A 222 -9.89 -5.57 -21.33
C SER A 222 -10.66 -5.47 -22.66
N ASP A 223 -11.11 -6.58 -23.24
CA ASP A 223 -11.95 -6.60 -24.44
C ASP A 223 -13.39 -6.09 -24.18
N GLY A 224 -13.74 -5.85 -22.91
CA GLY A 224 -15.07 -5.41 -22.49
C GLY A 224 -16.12 -6.53 -22.48
N PRO A 225 -17.35 -6.22 -22.05
CA PRO A 225 -18.45 -7.18 -22.01
C PRO A 225 -18.84 -7.62 -23.42
N LYS A 226 -19.00 -8.94 -23.62
CA LYS A 226 -19.36 -9.56 -24.91
C LYS A 226 -20.81 -10.02 -24.91
N ARG A 227 -21.30 -10.50 -23.77
CA ARG A 227 -22.66 -11.04 -23.61
C ARG A 227 -23.58 -10.06 -22.91
N PHE A 228 -23.03 -9.09 -22.16
CA PHE A 228 -23.80 -8.14 -21.36
C PHE A 228 -24.74 -8.83 -20.35
N GLU A 229 -24.39 -10.04 -19.94
CA GLU A 229 -25.18 -10.85 -19.01
C GLU A 229 -24.23 -11.69 -18.14
N ARG A 230 -24.37 -11.57 -16.82
CA ARG A 230 -23.51 -12.21 -15.82
C ARG A 230 -22.02 -12.06 -16.14
N GLU A 231 -21.61 -10.87 -16.56
CA GLU A 231 -20.21 -10.54 -16.86
C GLU A 231 -19.70 -9.50 -15.87
N PHE A 232 -18.41 -9.51 -15.57
CA PHE A 232 -17.78 -8.48 -14.76
C PHE A 232 -16.38 -8.15 -15.23
N TRP A 233 -15.96 -6.92 -14.99
CA TRP A 233 -14.58 -6.49 -15.14
C TRP A 233 -14.11 -5.80 -13.87
N LEU A 234 -12.80 -5.76 -13.72
CA LEU A 234 -12.09 -5.13 -12.62
C LEU A 234 -11.37 -3.92 -13.18
N SER A 235 -11.59 -2.74 -12.60
CA SER A 235 -11.06 -1.49 -13.15
C SER A 235 -9.53 -1.47 -13.16
N SER A 236 -8.97 -0.91 -14.22
CA SER A 236 -7.53 -0.62 -14.37
C SER A 236 -7.26 0.88 -14.22
N GLN A 237 -6.05 1.24 -13.80
CA GLN A 237 -5.67 2.65 -13.69
C GLN A 237 -5.65 3.31 -15.08
N GLY A 238 -6.51 4.31 -15.30
CA GLY A 238 -6.43 5.18 -16.48
C GLY A 238 -7.75 5.48 -17.19
N GLU A 239 -8.80 4.68 -16.99
CA GLU A 239 -10.10 4.91 -17.62
C GLU A 239 -10.97 5.88 -16.81
N ARG A 240 -11.98 6.47 -17.47
CA ARG A 240 -13.01 7.30 -16.80
C ARG A 240 -13.49 6.54 -15.57
N ARG A 241 -13.44 7.17 -14.40
CA ARG A 241 -13.53 6.53 -13.08
C ARG A 241 -14.78 5.64 -12.93
N GLU A 242 -14.62 4.35 -13.20
CA GLU A 242 -15.55 3.28 -12.81
C GLU A 242 -15.16 2.76 -11.41
N GLY A 243 -16.08 2.12 -10.68
CA GLY A 243 -15.77 1.52 -9.36
C GLY A 243 -14.69 0.44 -9.45
N ASP A 244 -14.20 -0.11 -8.34
CA ASP A 244 -13.16 -1.15 -8.36
C ASP A 244 -13.55 -2.39 -9.18
N ALA A 245 -14.85 -2.71 -9.24
CA ALA A 245 -15.41 -3.65 -10.18
C ALA A 245 -16.79 -3.21 -10.70
N THR A 246 -17.13 -3.64 -11.90
CA THR A 246 -18.47 -3.49 -12.47
C THR A 246 -18.97 -4.87 -12.90
N ALA A 247 -20.20 -5.21 -12.51
CA ALA A 247 -20.85 -6.47 -12.87
C ALA A 247 -22.19 -6.20 -13.56
N LEU A 248 -22.44 -6.87 -14.69
CA LEU A 248 -23.69 -6.81 -15.45
C LEU A 248 -24.51 -8.05 -15.14
N TRP A 249 -25.77 -7.86 -14.77
CA TRP A 249 -26.67 -8.98 -14.49
C TRP A 249 -27.42 -9.40 -15.75
N GLN A 250 -28.18 -8.46 -16.32
CA GLN A 250 -28.96 -8.59 -17.54
C GLN A 250 -28.99 -7.24 -18.25
N ALA A 251 -29.40 -7.20 -19.52
CA ALA A 251 -29.48 -5.97 -20.30
C ALA A 251 -30.13 -4.81 -19.52
N GLY A 252 -29.40 -3.69 -19.40
CA GLY A 252 -29.86 -2.47 -18.72
C GLY A 252 -29.74 -2.46 -17.19
N ARG A 253 -29.27 -3.54 -16.55
CA ARG A 253 -29.07 -3.62 -15.09
C ARG A 253 -27.67 -4.11 -14.72
N GLY A 254 -26.95 -3.29 -13.96
CA GLY A 254 -25.64 -3.63 -13.43
C GLY A 254 -25.40 -3.12 -12.01
N ILE A 255 -24.26 -3.50 -11.45
CA ILE A 255 -23.78 -3.03 -10.15
C ILE A 255 -22.32 -2.60 -10.25
N ARG A 256 -22.01 -1.54 -9.53
CA ARG A 256 -20.64 -1.12 -9.20
C ARG A 256 -20.28 -1.53 -7.80
N PHE A 257 -19.07 -2.05 -7.68
CA PHE A 257 -18.45 -2.37 -6.41
C PHE A 257 -17.29 -1.40 -6.18
N ASP A 258 -17.22 -0.89 -4.96
CA ASP A 258 -16.03 -0.25 -4.43
C ASP A 258 -15.69 -0.99 -3.13
N ILE A 259 -14.41 -1.34 -2.94
CA ILE A 259 -13.93 -2.00 -1.74
C ILE A 259 -12.80 -1.18 -1.13
N GLY A 260 -12.81 -1.09 0.19
CA GLY A 260 -11.74 -0.43 0.93
C GLY A 260 -11.45 -1.11 2.25
N PHE A 261 -10.18 -1.40 2.50
CA PHE A 261 -9.68 -1.84 3.81
C PHE A 261 -9.59 -0.65 4.79
N ILE A 262 -10.75 -0.05 5.09
CA ILE A 262 -10.92 1.18 5.88
C ILE A 262 -11.18 0.86 7.36
N GLY A 263 -10.24 1.26 8.22
CA GLY A 263 -10.40 1.11 9.67
C GLY A 263 -11.46 2.04 10.29
N ARG A 264 -11.88 1.72 11.51
CA ARG A 264 -13.00 2.36 12.26
C ARG A 264 -12.98 3.89 12.35
N GLY A 265 -11.81 4.52 12.24
CA GLY A 265 -11.62 5.96 12.48
C GLY A 265 -11.86 6.87 11.28
N ASN A 266 -12.22 6.35 10.09
CA ASN A 266 -12.33 7.17 8.88
C ASN A 266 -13.72 7.06 8.20
N PRO A 267 -14.82 7.40 8.88
CA PRO A 267 -16.17 7.31 8.30
C PRO A 267 -16.36 8.26 7.10
N GLU A 268 -15.60 9.37 7.03
CA GLU A 268 -15.64 10.32 5.91
C GLU A 268 -15.21 9.66 4.59
N ILE A 269 -14.20 8.77 4.62
CA ILE A 269 -13.66 8.12 3.42
C ILE A 269 -14.69 7.16 2.86
N SER A 270 -15.39 6.47 3.75
CA SER A 270 -16.48 5.57 3.40
C SER A 270 -17.67 6.34 2.82
N LEU A 271 -18.01 7.52 3.36
CA LEU A 271 -19.11 8.34 2.84
C LEU A 271 -18.78 8.91 1.46
N ASP A 272 -17.54 9.34 1.26
CA ASP A 272 -17.07 9.83 -0.02
C ASP A 272 -17.15 8.74 -1.10
N LYS A 273 -16.81 7.48 -0.78
CA LYS A 273 -17.01 6.34 -1.70
C LYS A 273 -18.47 6.10 -2.09
N VAL A 274 -19.42 6.42 -1.21
CA VAL A 274 -20.85 6.19 -1.43
C VAL A 274 -21.47 7.24 -2.35
N THR A 275 -21.00 8.48 -2.30
CA THR A 275 -21.54 9.59 -3.11
C THR A 275 -20.89 9.73 -4.49
N ARG A 276 -19.84 8.95 -4.77
CA ARG A 276 -18.92 9.15 -5.91
C ARG A 276 -19.38 8.65 -7.27
N PHE A 277 -20.45 7.85 -7.37
CA PHE A 277 -20.79 7.17 -8.62
C PHE A 277 -22.10 7.67 -9.26
N ALA A 278 -22.06 7.89 -10.58
CA ALA A 278 -23.25 8.16 -11.37
C ALA A 278 -24.15 6.91 -11.46
N ARG A 279 -25.47 7.11 -11.34
CA ARG A 279 -26.50 6.06 -11.34
C ARG A 279 -26.76 5.48 -12.73
N GLU A 280 -26.42 6.20 -13.77
CA GLU A 280 -26.62 5.80 -15.16
C GLU A 280 -25.30 5.86 -15.92
N ILE A 281 -25.08 4.87 -16.78
CA ILE A 281 -23.97 4.86 -17.74
C ILE A 281 -24.46 4.46 -19.12
N GLU A 282 -23.74 4.91 -20.14
CA GLU A 282 -23.90 4.44 -21.50
C GLU A 282 -22.86 3.36 -21.79
N LEU A 283 -23.33 2.14 -22.10
CA LEU A 283 -22.50 1.04 -22.57
C LEU A 283 -22.98 0.66 -23.96
N GLY A 284 -22.14 0.89 -24.97
CA GLY A 284 -22.50 0.71 -26.37
C GLY A 284 -23.58 1.71 -26.81
N ARG A 285 -24.77 1.22 -27.17
CA ARG A 285 -25.93 2.04 -27.59
C ARG A 285 -27.07 2.05 -26.56
N SER A 286 -26.81 1.61 -25.33
CA SER A 286 -27.85 1.41 -24.31
C SER A 286 -27.47 2.09 -23.00
N THR A 287 -28.48 2.65 -22.35
CA THR A 287 -28.38 3.19 -20.98
C THR A 287 -28.54 2.06 -19.96
N TRP A 288 -27.65 2.03 -18.98
CA TRP A 288 -27.63 1.03 -17.91
C TRP A 288 -27.85 1.69 -16.56
N TYR A 289 -28.74 1.10 -15.76
CA TYR A 289 -28.95 1.51 -14.38
C TYR A 289 -28.01 0.75 -13.45
N MET A 290 -27.23 1.49 -12.67
CA MET A 290 -26.15 0.97 -11.84
C MET A 290 -26.48 1.11 -10.35
N ALA A 291 -26.68 -0.03 -9.67
CA ALA A 291 -26.66 -0.06 -8.22
C ALA A 291 -25.22 0.07 -7.71
N THR A 292 -25.02 0.59 -6.49
CA THR A 292 -23.68 0.69 -5.89
C THR A 292 -23.61 -0.09 -4.57
N ILE A 293 -22.58 -0.92 -4.44
CA ILE A 293 -22.22 -1.63 -3.21
C ILE A 293 -20.80 -1.22 -2.81
N VAL A 294 -20.68 -0.60 -1.63
CA VAL A 294 -19.40 -0.23 -1.02
C VAL A 294 -19.08 -1.21 0.10
N ILE A 295 -17.93 -1.90 0.00
CA ILE A 295 -17.48 -2.89 0.98
C ILE A 295 -16.37 -2.26 1.82
N VAL A 296 -16.55 -2.25 3.15
CA VAL A 296 -15.60 -1.62 4.09
C VAL A 296 -15.16 -2.58 5.19
N ASP A 297 -13.92 -2.46 5.67
CA ASP A 297 -13.36 -3.31 6.75
C ASP A 297 -14.22 -3.26 8.03
N ARG A 298 -14.34 -2.07 8.64
CA ARG A 298 -15.15 -1.90 9.86
C ARG A 298 -15.93 -0.59 9.86
N ILE A 299 -17.19 -0.67 10.31
CA ILE A 299 -18.00 0.50 10.61
C ILE A 299 -17.90 0.79 12.13
N GLY A 300 -17.74 2.07 12.48
CA GLY A 300 -17.69 2.52 13.88
C GLY A 300 -19.04 2.27 14.60
N ARG A 301 -18.99 1.94 15.90
CA ARG A 301 -20.21 1.83 16.72
C ARG A 301 -20.96 3.17 16.71
N GLY A 302 -22.26 3.15 16.48
CA GLY A 302 -23.09 4.36 16.39
C GLY A 302 -22.95 5.14 15.07
N SER A 303 -22.24 4.62 14.08
CA SER A 303 -22.15 5.27 12.77
C SER A 303 -23.48 5.18 12.01
N ARG A 304 -23.97 6.33 11.52
CA ARG A 304 -25.16 6.43 10.67
C ARG A 304 -24.89 6.15 9.19
N ILE A 305 -23.71 5.65 8.84
CA ILE A 305 -23.28 5.54 7.45
C ILE A 305 -24.13 4.57 6.61
N LYS A 306 -24.66 3.49 7.22
CA LYS A 306 -25.59 2.58 6.54
C LYS A 306 -26.93 3.25 6.23
N GLU A 307 -27.39 4.17 7.08
CA GLU A 307 -28.63 4.93 6.86
C GLU A 307 -28.44 5.92 5.72
N LEU A 308 -27.37 6.72 5.78
CA LEU A 308 -27.01 7.70 4.74
C LEU A 308 -26.82 7.04 3.38
N ALA A 309 -26.19 5.85 3.32
CA ALA A 309 -26.04 5.13 2.07
C ALA A 309 -27.38 4.71 1.47
N ARG A 310 -28.33 4.25 2.29
CA ARG A 310 -29.69 3.89 1.83
C ARG A 310 -30.45 5.09 1.30
N GLU A 311 -30.32 6.26 1.92
CA GLU A 311 -30.90 7.53 1.41
C GLU A 311 -30.36 7.87 0.01
N LEU A 312 -29.11 7.51 -0.28
CA LEU A 312 -28.45 7.69 -1.58
C LEU A 312 -28.65 6.51 -2.55
N ASP A 313 -29.51 5.55 -2.20
CA ASP A 313 -29.76 4.31 -2.93
C ASP A 313 -28.51 3.43 -3.16
N SER A 314 -27.56 3.53 -2.24
CA SER A 314 -26.32 2.76 -2.19
C SER A 314 -26.32 1.81 -0.99
N ASN A 315 -25.51 0.76 -1.05
CA ASN A 315 -25.42 -0.21 0.04
C ASN A 315 -24.00 -0.24 0.60
N ILE A 316 -23.89 -0.32 1.94
CA ILE A 316 -22.60 -0.53 2.60
C ILE A 316 -22.59 -1.89 3.28
N VAL A 317 -21.62 -2.70 2.91
CA VAL A 317 -21.36 -4.03 3.49
C VAL A 317 -20.08 -3.97 4.32
N GLN A 318 -20.10 -4.59 5.49
CA GLN A 318 -18.94 -4.63 6.38
C GLN A 318 -18.25 -6.00 6.29
N MET A 319 -17.01 -6.04 5.76
CA MET A 319 -16.30 -7.31 5.53
C MET A 319 -15.88 -8.01 6.82
N SER A 320 -15.68 -7.30 7.94
CA SER A 320 -15.34 -7.94 9.22
C SER A 320 -16.44 -8.83 9.84
N MET A 321 -17.58 -8.98 9.16
CA MET A 321 -18.61 -9.95 9.50
C MET A 321 -18.38 -11.24 8.70
N THR A 322 -18.39 -12.39 9.38
CA THR A 322 -18.02 -13.70 8.80
C THR A 322 -18.82 -14.12 7.55
N TYR A 323 -19.99 -13.51 7.32
CA TYR A 323 -20.94 -13.86 6.26
C TYR A 323 -21.23 -12.69 5.31
N TRP A 324 -20.33 -11.71 5.21
CA TRP A 324 -20.52 -10.55 4.33
C TRP A 324 -20.72 -10.91 2.83
N PRO A 325 -20.17 -12.01 2.26
CA PRO A 325 -20.49 -12.41 0.89
C PRO A 325 -21.98 -12.77 0.69
N GLN A 326 -22.62 -13.32 1.73
CA GLN A 326 -24.06 -13.55 1.73
C GLN A 326 -24.84 -12.22 1.78
N GLU A 327 -24.40 -11.23 2.58
CA GLU A 327 -25.03 -9.90 2.61
C GLU A 327 -25.00 -9.26 1.20
N VAL A 328 -23.89 -9.39 0.47
CA VAL A 328 -23.81 -8.98 -0.94
C VAL A 328 -24.83 -9.74 -1.81
N ALA A 329 -24.88 -11.08 -1.74
CA ALA A 329 -25.83 -11.88 -2.51
C ALA A 329 -27.30 -11.47 -2.23
N GLN A 330 -27.64 -11.18 -0.98
CA GLN A 330 -28.97 -10.73 -0.56
C GLN A 330 -29.30 -9.33 -1.11
N ILE A 331 -28.34 -8.40 -1.11
CA ILE A 331 -28.51 -7.07 -1.72
C ILE A 331 -28.76 -7.21 -3.23
N LEU A 332 -27.98 -8.06 -3.92
CA LEU A 332 -28.15 -8.33 -5.35
C LEU A 332 -29.52 -8.94 -5.64
N ASN A 333 -29.98 -9.88 -4.81
CA ASN A 333 -31.31 -10.49 -4.95
C ASN A 333 -32.41 -9.44 -4.81
N HIS A 334 -32.34 -8.62 -3.76
CA HIS A 334 -33.35 -7.59 -3.50
C HIS A 334 -33.39 -6.50 -4.59
N LYS A 335 -32.22 -6.05 -5.07
CA LYS A 335 -32.14 -4.94 -6.03
C LYS A 335 -32.44 -5.35 -7.47
N MET A 336 -32.17 -6.59 -7.84
CA MET A 336 -32.19 -6.99 -9.26
C MET A 336 -32.83 -8.35 -9.53
N GLY A 337 -33.28 -9.08 -8.51
CA GLY A 337 -33.76 -10.45 -8.67
C GLY A 337 -32.63 -11.46 -8.91
N PHE A 338 -31.40 -11.18 -8.45
CA PHE A 338 -30.27 -12.11 -8.56
C PHE A 338 -30.54 -13.41 -7.79
N GLU A 339 -30.39 -14.56 -8.46
CA GLU A 339 -30.58 -15.88 -7.85
C GLU A 339 -29.23 -16.56 -7.61
N HIS A 340 -28.99 -16.96 -6.36
CA HIS A 340 -27.78 -17.69 -5.99
C HIS A 340 -27.97 -18.42 -4.65
N GLN A 341 -27.29 -19.56 -4.48
CA GLN A 341 -27.40 -20.38 -3.26
C GLN A 341 -27.03 -19.62 -1.97
N LEU A 342 -26.06 -18.69 -2.04
CA LEU A 342 -25.67 -17.88 -0.87
C LEU A 342 -26.80 -17.04 -0.29
N VAL A 343 -27.83 -16.68 -1.07
CA VAL A 343 -28.93 -15.82 -0.60
C VAL A 343 -29.62 -16.42 0.63
N ASN A 344 -29.85 -17.74 0.60
CA ASN A 344 -30.60 -18.49 1.63
C ASN A 344 -29.75 -19.52 2.38
N MET A 345 -28.44 -19.60 2.10
CA MET A 345 -27.55 -20.58 2.72
C MET A 345 -27.45 -20.40 4.25
N PRO A 346 -27.57 -21.46 5.05
CA PRO A 346 -27.32 -21.39 6.49
C PRO A 346 -25.91 -20.87 6.80
N ARG A 347 -25.79 -19.95 7.76
CA ARG A 347 -24.50 -19.33 8.10
C ARG A 347 -23.40 -20.32 8.49
N SER A 348 -23.77 -21.46 9.07
CA SER A 348 -22.86 -22.55 9.42
C SER A 348 -22.17 -23.18 8.20
N GLU A 349 -22.79 -23.13 7.03
CA GLU A 349 -22.30 -23.78 5.81
C GLU A 349 -21.49 -22.84 4.91
N ILE A 350 -21.63 -21.51 5.10
CA ILE A 350 -21.01 -20.50 4.24
C ILE A 350 -19.49 -20.65 4.18
N ASN A 351 -18.82 -20.91 5.30
CA ASN A 351 -17.37 -21.01 5.32
C ASN A 351 -16.86 -22.18 4.46
N ASP A 352 -17.50 -23.34 4.58
CA ASP A 352 -17.12 -24.54 3.83
C ASP A 352 -17.50 -24.45 2.35
N TYR A 353 -18.62 -23.76 2.06
CA TYR A 353 -18.95 -23.37 0.70
C TYR A 353 -17.86 -22.47 0.08
N LEU A 354 -17.46 -21.39 0.77
CA LEU A 354 -16.44 -20.47 0.28
C LEU A 354 -15.09 -21.18 0.08
N LYS A 355 -14.66 -22.03 1.02
CA LYS A 355 -13.46 -22.87 0.86
C LYS A 355 -13.50 -23.71 -0.41
N THR A 356 -14.65 -24.31 -0.70
CA THR A 356 -14.82 -25.17 -1.87
C THR A 356 -14.83 -24.36 -3.15
N ALA A 357 -15.63 -23.29 -3.20
CA ALA A 357 -15.74 -22.40 -4.35
C ALA A 357 -14.40 -21.70 -4.67
N MET A 358 -13.62 -21.32 -3.63
CA MET A 358 -12.30 -20.72 -3.80
C MET A 358 -11.31 -21.60 -4.56
N LYS A 359 -11.51 -22.93 -4.64
CA LYS A 359 -10.61 -23.81 -5.40
C LYS A 359 -10.69 -23.58 -6.91
N SER A 360 -11.85 -23.18 -7.43
CA SER A 360 -12.04 -22.94 -8.86
C SER A 360 -11.74 -21.51 -9.29
N VAL A 361 -11.51 -20.59 -8.35
CA VAL A 361 -11.30 -19.17 -8.65
C VAL A 361 -9.96 -18.98 -9.38
N PRO A 362 -9.96 -18.40 -10.59
CA PRO A 362 -8.75 -18.15 -11.38
C PRO A 362 -8.06 -16.86 -10.95
N LEU A 363 -7.46 -16.85 -9.76
CA LEU A 363 -6.81 -15.65 -9.18
C LEU A 363 -5.76 -15.01 -10.09
N ALA A 364 -5.09 -15.80 -10.94
CA ALA A 364 -4.11 -15.32 -11.90
C ALA A 364 -4.71 -14.35 -12.94
N ASP A 365 -5.98 -14.55 -13.31
CA ASP A 365 -6.67 -13.71 -14.29
C ASP A 365 -6.99 -12.32 -13.71
N TYR A 366 -7.00 -12.19 -12.38
CA TYR A 366 -7.33 -10.94 -11.68
C TYR A 366 -6.10 -10.11 -11.34
N LEU A 367 -4.92 -10.52 -11.79
CA LEU A 367 -3.71 -9.73 -11.59
C LEU A 367 -3.72 -8.51 -12.53
N PRO A 368 -3.12 -7.38 -12.13
CA PRO A 368 -2.98 -6.21 -12.97
C PRO A 368 -1.97 -6.40 -14.11
#